data_AF-A0A7J9HAK5-F1
#
_entry.id   AF-A0A7J9HAK5-F1
#
_cell.length_a   1.000
_cell.length_b   1.000
_cell.length_c   1.000
_cell.angle_alpha   90.00
_cell.angle_beta   90.00
_cell.angle_gamma   90.00
#
_symmetry.space_group_name_H-M   'P 1'
#
loop_
_entity.id
_entity.type
_entity.pdbx_description
1 polymer ?
#
loop_
_entity_poly.entity_id
_entity_poly.type
_entity_poly.pdbx_seq_one_letter_code
_entity_poly.pdbx_strand_id
1 'polypeptide(L)'
;CGHYVGNLFIICNYYALVGNVKDPLELTEEEWNQNIRTNLTGSWLVSKYVCMLMRDAKQGGSVINISSIAGLNRGQLPGGLAYASSKAGLNTMT
;
A
#
# COMPACT_ATOMS: atom_id res chain seq x y z
N CYS A 1 -6.00 -3.96 -11.31
CA CYS A 1 -6.53 -3.91 -12.69
C CYS A 1 -5.98 -2.64 -13.32
N GLY A 2 -5.15 -2.73 -14.37
CA GLY A 2 -4.59 -1.55 -15.06
C GLY A 2 -5.42 -1.26 -16.31
N HIS A 3 -5.76 0.01 -16.54
CA HIS A 3 -6.40 0.46 -17.77
C HIS A 3 -5.41 1.32 -18.56
N TYR A 4 -5.24 1.01 -19.84
CA TYR A 4 -4.51 1.86 -20.78
C TYR A 4 -5.47 2.90 -21.34
N VAL A 5 -5.31 4.16 -20.95
CA VAL A 5 -6.04 5.27 -21.54
C VAL A 5 -4.98 6.16 -22.18
N GLY A 6 -4.90 6.14 -23.52
CA GLY A 6 -4.06 6.98 -24.40
C GLY A 6 -2.73 7.49 -23.81
N ASN A 7 -1.60 6.94 -24.26
CA ASN A 7 -0.24 7.40 -23.90
C ASN A 7 0.09 7.57 -22.40
N LEU A 8 -0.78 7.17 -21.48
CA LEU A 8 -0.58 7.30 -20.03
C LEU A 8 -0.76 5.95 -19.33
N PHE A 9 0.24 5.53 -18.57
CA PHE A 9 0.11 4.38 -17.67
C PHE A 9 -0.58 4.81 -16.37
N ILE A 10 -1.69 4.16 -15.99
CA ILE A 10 -2.34 4.36 -14.70
C ILE A 10 -2.42 3.03 -13.95
N ILE A 11 -1.83 2.99 -12.75
CA ILE A 11 -1.88 1.82 -11.85
C ILE A 11 -2.49 2.24 -10.52
N CYS A 12 -3.45 1.45 -10.03
CA CYS A 12 -4.08 1.64 -8.72
C CYS A 12 -3.79 0.45 -7.80
N ASN A 13 -3.03 0.69 -6.73
CA ASN A 13 -2.80 -0.27 -5.65
C ASN A 13 -3.94 -0.18 -4.64
N TYR A 14 -4.98 -1.00 -4.81
CA TYR A 14 -6.22 -0.94 -4.01
C TYR A 14 -6.37 -2.08 -3.00
N TYR A 15 -5.66 -3.20 -3.17
CA TYR A 15 -5.81 -4.36 -2.29
C TYR A 15 -5.25 -4.06 -0.90
N ALA A 16 -5.99 -4.46 0.14
CA ALA A 16 -5.57 -4.29 1.51
C ALA A 16 -6.11 -5.42 2.39
N LEU A 17 -5.23 -5.97 3.22
CA LEU A 17 -5.56 -6.88 4.29
C LEU A 17 -5.60 -6.08 5.59
N VAL A 18 -6.74 -6.11 6.29
CA VAL A 18 -6.90 -5.43 7.59
C VAL A 18 -6.32 -6.27 8.72
N GLY A 19 -6.29 -7.60 8.55
CA GLY A 19 -5.84 -8.53 9.57
C GLY A 19 -6.83 -8.67 10.74
N ASN A 20 -6.42 -9.41 11.76
CA ASN A 20 -7.17 -9.54 13.00
C ASN A 20 -7.01 -8.27 13.86
N VAL A 21 -8.10 -7.83 14.47
CA VAL A 21 -8.07 -6.76 15.47
C VAL A 21 -7.67 -7.38 16.81
N LYS A 22 -6.45 -7.09 17.27
CA LYS A 22 -5.87 -7.68 18.50
C LYS A 22 -5.14 -6.63 19.32
N ASP A 23 -4.98 -6.88 20.62
CA ASP A 23 -4.04 -6.08 21.41
C ASP A 23 -2.64 -6.12 20.76
N PRO A 24 -1.91 -4.99 20.68
CA PRO A 24 -0.56 -4.96 20.13
C PRO A 24 0.41 -5.99 20.73
N LEU A 25 0.22 -6.36 22.00
CA LEU A 25 1.05 -7.36 22.70
C LEU A 25 0.71 -8.79 22.31
N GLU A 26 -0.46 -9.03 21.71
CA GLU A 26 -0.92 -10.34 21.24
C GLU A 26 -0.77 -10.51 19.72
N LEU A 27 -0.33 -9.46 19.02
CA LEU A 27 -0.06 -9.49 17.59
C LEU A 27 1.18 -10.33 17.32
N THR A 28 1.00 -11.43 16.57
CA THR A 28 2.13 -12.29 16.19
C THR A 28 2.97 -11.65 15.08
N GLU A 29 4.25 -12.01 15.03
CA GLU A 29 5.14 -11.59 13.94
C GLU A 29 4.64 -12.04 12.56
N GLU A 30 4.03 -13.22 12.46
CA GLU A 30 3.47 -13.70 11.20
C GLU A 30 2.30 -12.83 10.73
N GLU A 31 1.38 -12.45 11.62
CA GLU A 31 0.25 -11.56 11.30
C GLU A 31 0.74 -10.15 10.91
N TRP A 32 1.76 -9.65 11.61
CA TRP A 32 2.44 -8.41 11.25
C TRP A 32 3.04 -8.50 9.85
N ASN A 33 3.87 -9.51 9.60
CA ASN A 33 4.55 -9.72 8.33
C ASN A 33 3.56 -9.91 7.18
N GLN A 34 2.44 -10.61 7.40
CA GLN A 34 1.40 -10.78 6.40
C GLN A 34 0.75 -9.45 6.02
N ASN A 35 0.45 -8.58 6.99
CA ASN A 35 -0.10 -7.25 6.74
C ASN A 35 0.89 -6.37 5.97
N ILE A 36 2.12 -6.27 6.44
CA ILE A 36 3.16 -5.43 5.82
C ILE A 36 3.48 -5.93 4.42
N ARG A 37 3.67 -7.24 4.23
CA ARG A 37 3.98 -7.85 2.94
C ARG A 37 2.88 -7.55 1.91
N THR A 38 1.62 -7.71 2.33
CA THR A 38 0.46 -7.51 1.45
C THR A 38 0.27 -6.03 1.11
N ASN A 39 0.15 -5.18 2.14
CA ASN A 39 -0.33 -3.82 1.96
C ASN A 39 0.75 -2.86 1.51
N LEU A 40 1.96 -3.02 2.04
CA LEU A 40 3.07 -2.09 1.83
C LEU A 40 4.06 -2.64 0.82
N THR A 41 4.66 -3.80 1.08
CA THR A 41 5.69 -4.38 0.20
C THR A 41 5.15 -4.67 -1.19
N GLY A 42 3.96 -5.27 -1.29
CA GLY A 42 3.30 -5.53 -2.57
C GLY A 42 3.07 -4.25 -3.38
N SER A 43 2.51 -3.21 -2.75
CA SER A 43 2.29 -1.91 -3.38
C SER A 43 3.59 -1.27 -3.85
N TRP A 44 4.63 -1.27 -3.00
CA TRP A 44 5.96 -0.76 -3.34
C TRP A 44 6.57 -1.47 -4.55
N LEU A 45 6.53 -2.80 -4.59
CA LEU A 45 7.07 -3.58 -5.70
C LEU A 45 6.36 -3.24 -7.00
N VAL A 46 5.02 -3.20 -7.00
CA VAL A 46 4.24 -2.80 -8.18
C VAL A 46 4.62 -1.40 -8.63
N SER A 47 4.63 -0.41 -7.73
CA SER A 47 5.02 0.97 -8.04
C SER A 47 6.43 1.03 -8.63
N LYS A 48 7.39 0.34 -8.02
CA LYS A 48 8.79 0.28 -8.49
C LYS A 48 8.88 -0.20 -9.94
N TYR A 49 8.31 -1.36 -10.24
CA TYR A 49 8.42 -1.95 -11.57
C TYR A 49 7.66 -1.15 -12.63
N VAL A 50 6.48 -0.62 -12.28
CA VAL A 50 5.71 0.26 -13.17
C VAL A 50 6.48 1.54 -13.50
N CYS A 51 7.04 2.21 -12.48
CA CYS A 51 7.82 3.43 -12.70
C CYS A 51 9.08 3.16 -13.53
N MET A 52 9.71 1.99 -13.36
CA MET A 52 10.82 1.57 -14.23
C MET A 52 10.38 1.41 -15.69
N LEU A 53 9.24 0.75 -15.94
CA LEU A 53 8.69 0.59 -17.29
C LEU A 53 8.33 1.95 -17.93
N MET A 54 7.69 2.84 -17.18
CA MET A 54 7.38 4.21 -17.63
C MET A 54 8.66 4.97 -18.03
N ARG A 55 9.68 4.94 -17.17
CA ARG A 55 10.99 5.56 -17.43
C ARG A 55 11.64 5.01 -18.69
N ASP A 56 11.71 3.69 -18.82
CA ASP A 56 12.42 3.02 -19.91
C ASP A 56 11.69 3.20 -21.25
N ALA A 57 10.36 3.25 -21.22
CA ALA A 57 9.53 3.58 -22.38
C ALA A 57 9.51 5.08 -22.72
N LYS A 58 10.14 5.94 -21.89
CA LYS A 58 10.05 7.41 -21.97
C LYS A 58 8.60 7.90 -22.02
N GLN A 59 7.73 7.22 -21.30
CA GLN A 59 6.30 7.45 -21.30
C GLN A 59 5.84 7.79 -19.89
N GLY A 60 5.13 8.92 -19.76
CA GLY A 60 4.59 9.37 -18.48
C GLY A 60 3.48 8.47 -17.95
N GLY A 61 3.13 8.68 -16.69
CA GLY A 61 2.11 7.89 -16.02
C GLY A 61 1.82 8.39 -14.61
N SER A 62 0.87 7.74 -13.96
CA SER A 62 0.54 7.96 -12.55
C SER A 62 0.39 6.63 -11.83
N VAL A 63 0.91 6.57 -10.61
CA VAL A 63 0.72 5.45 -9.69
C VAL A 63 -0.06 5.95 -8.49
N ILE A 64 -1.23 5.37 -8.27
CA ILE A 64 -2.15 5.77 -7.20
C ILE A 64 -2.12 4.68 -6.12
N ASN A 65 -1.59 5.02 -4.95
CA ASN A 65 -1.63 4.17 -3.77
C ASN A 65 -2.85 4.51 -2.91
N ILE A 66 -3.70 3.52 -2.62
CA ILE A 66 -4.88 3.72 -1.78
C ILE A 66 -4.53 3.48 -0.31
N SER A 67 -4.35 4.58 0.42
CA SER A 67 -4.14 4.56 1.86
C SER A 67 -5.46 4.52 2.66
N SER A 68 -5.43 4.83 3.95
CA SER A 68 -6.60 4.89 4.84
C SER A 68 -6.43 6.01 5.88
N ILE A 69 -7.55 6.52 6.41
CA ILE A 69 -7.55 7.42 7.59
C ILE A 69 -6.88 6.77 8.81
N ALA A 70 -6.90 5.44 8.90
CA ALA A 70 -6.19 4.69 9.94
C ALA A 70 -4.66 4.82 9.84
N GLY A 71 -4.13 5.17 8.66
CA GLY A 71 -2.71 5.48 8.46
C GLY A 71 -2.35 6.94 8.75
N LEU A 72 -3.30 7.74 9.24
CA LEU A 72 -3.08 9.12 9.68
C LEU A 72 -3.17 9.18 11.21
N ASN A 73 -2.53 10.19 11.82
CA ASN A 73 -2.59 10.44 13.27
C ASN A 73 -3.99 10.81 13.82
N ARG A 74 -5.05 10.62 13.02
CA ARG A 74 -6.43 11.03 13.32
C ARG A 74 -7.40 9.84 13.44
N GLY A 75 -6.99 8.63 13.09
CA GLY A 75 -7.79 7.42 13.21
C GLY A 75 -7.01 6.36 13.98
N GLN A 76 -7.02 6.42 15.32
CA GLN A 76 -6.59 5.29 16.12
C GLN A 76 -7.61 4.17 15.89
N LEU A 77 -7.20 3.09 15.23
CA LEU A 77 -7.99 1.87 15.12
C LEU A 77 -7.47 0.92 16.20
N PRO A 78 -8.14 0.81 17.37
CA PRO A 78 -7.71 -0.12 18.42
C PRO A 78 -7.55 -1.52 17.81
N GLY A 79 -6.38 -2.11 18.04
CA GLY A 79 -5.97 -3.40 17.49
C GLY A 79 -5.71 -3.46 15.98
N GLY A 80 -5.67 -2.33 15.29
CA GLY A 80 -5.31 -2.22 13.88
C GLY A 80 -3.83 -1.90 13.62
N LEU A 81 -2.92 -2.19 14.55
CA LEU A 81 -1.52 -1.70 14.50
C LEU A 81 -0.82 -2.02 13.17
N ALA A 82 -0.83 -3.27 12.74
CA ALA A 82 -0.15 -3.68 11.50
C ALA A 82 -0.78 -3.03 10.26
N TYR A 83 -2.11 -2.96 10.22
CA TYR A 83 -2.84 -2.30 9.15
C TYR A 83 -2.55 -0.81 9.09
N ALA A 84 -2.70 -0.09 10.20
CA ALA A 84 -2.44 1.33 10.33
C ALA A 84 -0.99 1.66 9.93
N SER A 85 -0.02 0.88 10.42
CA SER A 85 1.40 1.04 10.07
C SER A 85 1.63 0.86 8.57
N SER A 86 1.02 -0.17 7.96
CA SER A 86 1.15 -0.40 6.52
C SER A 86 0.57 0.75 5.68
N LYS A 87 -0.56 1.34 6.11
CA LYS A 87 -1.21 2.47 5.43
C LYS A 87 -0.46 3.78 5.64
N ALA A 88 0.10 4.01 6.83
CA ALA A 88 1.04 5.11 7.06
C ALA A 88 2.25 5.00 6.13
N GLY A 89 2.80 3.80 5.94
CA GLY A 89 3.86 3.54 4.97
C GLY A 89 3.46 3.90 3.53
N LEU A 90 2.23 3.61 3.10
CA LEU A 90 1.73 4.03 1.79
C LEU A 90 1.71 5.56 1.62
N ASN A 91 1.39 6.30 2.69
CA ASN A 91 1.41 7.77 2.66
C ASN A 91 2.82 8.30 2.45
N THR A 92 3.84 7.71 3.08
CA THR A 92 5.24 8.11 2.90
C THR A 92 5.78 7.80 1.51
N MET A 93 5.25 6.76 0.84
CA MET A 93 5.68 6.40 -0.53
C MET A 93 5.10 7.31 -1.62
N THR A 94 4.10 8.13 -1.30
CA THR A 94 3.36 8.96 -2.25
C THR A 94 3.77 10.42 -2.11
#